data_AF-A0A364KYI9-F1
#
_entry.id   AF-A0A364KYI9-F1
#
_cell.length_a   1.000
_cell.length_b   1.000
_cell.length_c   1.000
_cell.angle_alpha   90.00
_cell.angle_beta   90.00
_cell.angle_gamma   90.00
#
_symmetry.space_group_name_H-M   'P 1'
#
loop_
_entity.id
_entity.type
_entity.pdbx_description
1 polymer ?
#
loop_
_entity_poly.entity_id
_entity_poly.type
_entity_poly.pdbx_seq_one_letter_code
_entity_poly.pdbx_strand_id
1 'polypeptide(L)'
;MKAFYSFPLIFLPTLVTAIPSDLAAVELDKKACIPFKNPLTSVSGCCDTVSAELFWVDILLGIGVCCPVGQVLDGFNCVAPTFTGKPVCANKTGTDIGIQYGHCYVLLSLNNNYLGHDSAEKYVVMGENPGVVFRVCGDTTTCTTSADQYVGINGTWWMQDQFGDPNGSGFAWLGGSGDLSIVNSTDLALIMGGSPTFFGGSCAICISFPPGGAHAPCPLSPGQSHLGIAANPNSCQNFYWQEVPCRSEK
;
A
#
# COMPACT_ATOMS: atom_id res chain seq x y z
N MET A 1 87.76 2.87 -18.98
CA MET A 1 87.27 2.84 -17.58
C MET A 1 85.88 3.45 -17.55
N LYS A 2 84.91 2.68 -17.05
CA LYS A 2 83.55 3.01 -16.55
C LYS A 2 82.65 3.89 -17.44
N ALA A 3 81.67 3.23 -18.07
CA ALA A 3 80.46 3.87 -18.59
C ALA A 3 79.60 4.42 -17.42
N PHE A 4 79.23 5.69 -17.49
CA PHE A 4 78.27 6.32 -16.59
C PHE A 4 76.85 6.06 -17.12
N TYR A 5 76.05 5.36 -16.33
CA TYR A 5 74.60 5.24 -16.55
C TYR A 5 73.92 6.49 -16.00
N SER A 6 73.29 7.28 -16.87
CA SER A 6 72.37 8.34 -16.50
C SER A 6 70.98 7.75 -16.22
N PHE A 7 70.57 7.71 -14.96
CA PHE A 7 69.19 7.47 -14.54
C PHE A 7 68.41 8.79 -14.58
N PRO A 8 67.19 8.86 -15.13
CA PRO A 8 66.31 9.97 -14.87
C PRO A 8 65.73 9.82 -13.44
N LEU A 9 65.93 10.85 -12.61
CA LEU A 9 65.20 11.05 -11.37
C LEU A 9 63.71 11.19 -11.70
N ILE A 10 62.95 10.12 -11.43
CA ILE A 10 61.49 10.19 -11.39
C ILE A 10 61.13 10.86 -10.06
N PHE A 11 60.62 12.08 -10.13
CA PHE A 11 59.96 12.73 -9.00
C PHE A 11 58.76 11.88 -8.58
N LEU A 12 58.85 11.26 -7.40
CA LEU A 12 57.69 10.72 -6.70
C LEU A 12 56.83 11.90 -6.23
N PRO A 13 55.54 11.99 -6.60
CA PRO A 13 54.63 12.88 -5.91
C PRO A 13 54.48 12.37 -4.49
N THR A 14 54.69 13.27 -3.54
CA THR A 14 54.50 13.07 -2.11
C THR A 14 53.13 12.45 -1.84
N LEU A 15 53.14 11.39 -1.02
CA LEU A 15 51.97 10.81 -0.37
C LEU A 15 51.24 11.93 0.38
N VAL A 16 50.20 12.50 -0.23
CA VAL A 16 49.17 13.22 0.51
C VAL A 16 48.34 12.13 1.17
N THR A 17 48.48 11.99 2.48
CA THR A 17 47.55 11.23 3.30
C THR A 17 46.17 11.87 3.15
N ALA A 18 45.37 11.37 2.21
CA ALA A 18 43.95 11.61 2.19
C ALA A 18 43.38 10.96 3.45
N ILE A 19 43.11 11.78 4.46
CA ILE A 19 42.22 11.41 5.55
C ILE A 19 40.89 11.07 4.86
N PRO A 20 40.29 9.89 5.05
CA PRO A 20 38.95 9.63 4.53
C PRO A 20 37.97 10.41 5.42
N SER A 21 37.88 11.71 5.19
CA SER A 21 36.87 12.60 5.78
C SER A 21 35.81 12.96 4.74
N ASP A 22 35.53 12.04 3.83
CA ASP A 22 34.39 12.12 2.92
C ASP A 22 33.84 10.70 2.76
N LEU A 23 33.46 10.07 3.88
CA LEU A 23 32.19 9.36 3.81
C LEU A 23 31.19 10.47 3.51
N ALA A 24 30.84 10.57 2.23
CA ALA A 24 29.63 11.21 1.81
C ALA A 24 28.56 10.82 2.83
N ALA A 25 28.16 11.79 3.66
CA ALA A 25 26.80 11.82 4.11
C ALA A 25 26.02 11.77 2.81
N VAL A 26 25.59 10.56 2.45
CA VAL A 26 24.48 10.38 1.53
C VAL A 26 23.40 11.18 2.23
N GLU A 27 23.23 12.42 1.78
CA GLU A 27 22.10 13.25 2.14
C GLU A 27 20.93 12.49 1.55
N LEU A 28 20.43 11.55 2.36
CA LEU A 28 19.21 10.81 2.11
C LEU A 28 18.18 11.92 1.91
N ASP A 29 17.73 12.03 0.67
CA ASP A 29 16.80 13.04 0.18
C ASP A 29 15.76 13.30 1.28
N LYS A 30 15.88 14.44 1.97
CA LYS A 30 14.91 14.88 2.97
C LYS A 30 13.62 15.18 2.22
N LYS A 31 12.85 14.15 1.86
CA LYS A 31 11.44 14.28 1.49
C LYS A 31 10.83 15.09 2.63
N ALA A 32 10.45 16.33 2.31
CA ALA A 32 9.98 17.32 3.26
C ALA A 32 8.82 16.72 4.05
N CYS A 33 9.06 16.44 5.32
CA CYS A 33 8.02 15.90 6.18
C CYS A 33 6.93 16.96 6.38
N ILE A 34 5.67 16.55 6.22
CA ILE A 34 4.50 17.44 6.36
C ILE A 34 4.18 17.57 7.86
N PRO A 35 4.29 18.78 8.45
CA PRO A 35 3.99 18.97 9.86
C PRO A 35 2.49 18.84 10.09
N PHE A 36 2.11 18.19 11.18
CA PHE A 36 0.72 18.02 11.59
C PHE A 36 0.57 18.17 13.11
N LYS A 37 -0.67 18.31 13.59
CA LYS A 37 -1.01 18.25 15.01
C LYS A 37 -1.73 16.95 15.31
N ASN A 38 -1.21 16.17 16.26
CA ASN A 38 -1.86 14.93 16.66
C ASN A 38 -3.19 15.27 17.37
N PRO A 39 -4.34 14.77 16.87
CA PRO A 39 -5.64 15.13 17.41
C PRO A 39 -5.92 14.53 18.80
N LEU A 40 -5.22 13.46 19.19
CA LEU A 40 -5.35 12.85 20.52
C LEU A 40 -4.46 13.54 21.56
N THR A 41 -3.21 13.84 21.19
CA THR A 41 -2.21 14.36 22.15
C THR A 41 -2.04 15.87 22.06
N SER A 42 -2.58 16.51 21.02
CA SER A 42 -2.35 17.93 20.67
C SER A 42 -0.89 18.30 20.42
N VAL A 43 0.00 17.32 20.28
CA VAL A 43 1.43 17.53 20.02
C VAL A 43 1.64 17.75 18.52
N SER A 44 2.40 18.78 18.17
CA SER A 44 2.87 18.97 16.79
C SER A 44 3.96 17.94 16.47
N GLY A 45 3.77 17.23 15.37
CA GLY A 45 4.63 16.15 14.94
C GLY A 45 4.90 16.21 13.45
N CYS A 46 5.81 15.34 13.03
CA CYS A 46 6.17 15.13 11.64
C CYS A 46 6.68 13.70 11.56
N CYS A 47 6.10 12.87 10.70
CA CYS A 47 6.52 11.48 10.58
C CYS A 47 7.80 11.41 9.78
N ASP A 48 8.86 10.90 10.41
CA ASP A 48 10.12 10.69 9.73
C ASP A 48 9.97 9.47 8.81
N THR A 49 10.02 9.69 7.49
CA THR A 49 9.94 8.63 6.47
C THR A 49 11.08 7.62 6.58
N VAL A 50 12.13 7.92 7.36
CA VAL A 50 13.25 7.03 7.66
C VAL A 50 12.99 6.16 8.90
N SER A 51 12.04 6.54 9.76
CA SER A 51 11.84 5.95 11.09
C SER A 51 10.89 4.75 11.16
N ALA A 52 10.43 4.23 10.01
CA ALA A 52 9.46 3.13 9.97
C ALA A 52 8.17 3.49 10.74
N GLU A 53 7.64 4.68 10.47
CA GLU A 53 6.35 5.13 10.96
C GLU A 53 5.36 5.34 9.79
N LEU A 54 4.24 4.63 9.82
CA LEU A 54 3.02 4.95 9.10
C LEU A 54 2.63 6.39 9.37
N PHE A 55 2.13 7.09 8.38
CA PHE A 55 1.60 8.43 8.60
C PHE A 55 0.26 8.62 7.92
N TRP A 56 -0.69 9.11 8.71
CA TRP A 56 -1.93 9.68 8.20
C TRP A 56 -1.88 11.17 8.51
N VAL A 57 -2.11 12.02 7.51
CA VAL A 57 -2.20 13.46 7.68
C VAL A 57 -3.41 13.94 6.88
N ASP A 58 -4.23 14.81 7.44
CA ASP A 58 -5.13 15.67 6.69
C ASP A 58 -4.45 17.03 6.55
N ILE A 59 -3.99 17.36 5.34
CA ILE A 59 -3.28 18.63 5.08
C ILE A 59 -4.21 19.83 5.30
N LEU A 60 -5.49 19.73 4.93
CA LEU A 60 -6.42 20.86 4.99
C LEU A 60 -6.68 21.28 6.43
N LEU A 61 -6.76 20.28 7.32
CA LEU A 61 -6.96 20.48 8.75
C LEU A 61 -5.65 20.58 9.54
N GLY A 62 -4.52 20.22 8.93
CA GLY A 62 -3.22 20.18 9.57
C GLY A 62 -3.14 19.18 10.73
N ILE A 63 -3.93 18.10 10.67
CA ILE A 63 -3.98 17.05 11.71
C ILE A 63 -3.37 15.76 11.18
N GLY A 64 -2.85 14.90 12.05
CA GLY A 64 -2.21 13.66 11.61
C GLY A 64 -1.74 12.76 12.74
N VAL A 65 -1.27 11.57 12.40
CA VAL A 65 -0.77 10.56 13.34
C VAL A 65 0.37 9.78 12.69
N CYS A 66 1.48 9.60 13.43
CA CYS A 66 2.51 8.62 13.09
C CYS A 66 2.25 7.32 13.84
N CYS A 67 2.14 6.20 13.13
CA CYS A 67 2.02 4.88 13.73
C CYS A 67 3.28 4.05 13.49
N PRO A 68 3.79 3.29 14.47
CA PRO A 68 4.89 2.38 14.22
C PRO A 68 4.56 1.35 13.12
N VAL A 69 5.54 0.97 12.30
CA VAL A 69 5.40 -0.11 11.30
C VAL A 69 4.82 -1.37 11.94
N GLY A 70 3.90 -2.00 11.21
CA GLY A 70 3.15 -3.16 11.69
C GLY A 70 1.96 -2.83 12.61
N GLN A 71 1.72 -1.55 12.95
CA GLN A 71 0.47 -1.10 13.55
C GLN A 71 -0.50 -0.57 12.49
N VAL A 72 -1.76 -0.37 12.86
CA VAL A 72 -2.79 0.19 12.00
C VAL A 72 -3.53 1.31 12.72
N LEU A 73 -3.99 2.32 11.97
CA LEU A 73 -4.72 3.47 12.53
C LEU A 73 -6.20 3.12 12.83
N ASP A 74 -6.64 3.09 14.07
CA ASP A 74 -8.06 2.99 14.45
C ASP A 74 -8.56 4.34 14.97
N GLY A 75 -9.30 5.06 14.12
CA GLY A 75 -9.56 6.49 14.31
C GLY A 75 -8.24 7.27 14.27
N PHE A 76 -7.77 7.75 15.42
CA PHE A 76 -6.46 8.40 15.56
C PHE A 76 -5.45 7.60 16.41
N ASN A 77 -5.81 6.37 16.82
CA ASN A 77 -4.94 5.53 17.64
C ASN A 77 -4.15 4.55 16.77
N CYS A 78 -2.91 4.27 17.16
CA CYS A 78 -2.13 3.19 16.56
C CYS A 78 -2.37 1.91 17.36
N VAL A 79 -2.90 0.88 16.71
CA VAL A 79 -3.21 -0.40 17.33
C VAL A 79 -2.54 -1.53 16.57
N ALA A 80 -2.18 -2.60 17.29
CA ALA A 80 -1.77 -3.82 16.62
C ALA A 80 -2.94 -4.33 15.75
N PRO A 81 -2.70 -4.77 14.50
CA PRO A 81 -3.75 -5.31 13.64
C PRO A 81 -4.31 -6.60 14.25
N THR A 82 -5.45 -6.48 14.91
CA THR A 82 -6.29 -7.61 15.32
C THR A 82 -7.57 -7.56 14.51
N PHE A 83 -7.57 -8.14 13.31
CA PHE A 83 -8.78 -8.21 12.51
C PHE A 83 -9.50 -9.52 12.80
N THR A 84 -10.54 -9.46 13.63
CA THR A 84 -11.52 -10.53 13.82
C THR A 84 -12.73 -10.34 12.90
N GLY A 85 -12.47 -9.85 11.68
CA GLY A 85 -13.51 -9.53 10.72
C GLY A 85 -14.32 -10.76 10.33
N LYS A 86 -15.58 -10.56 9.92
CA LYS A 86 -16.42 -11.67 9.49
C LYS A 86 -15.93 -12.15 8.12
N PRO A 87 -15.67 -13.46 7.93
CA PRO A 87 -15.26 -13.96 6.62
C PRO A 87 -16.38 -13.72 5.61
N VAL A 88 -16.00 -13.26 4.43
CA VAL A 88 -16.93 -13.02 3.33
C VAL A 88 -17.05 -14.28 2.48
N CYS A 89 -18.29 -14.67 2.23
CA CYS A 89 -18.65 -15.71 1.29
C CYS A 89 -19.71 -15.17 0.35
N ALA A 90 -19.58 -15.48 -0.94
CA ALA A 90 -20.67 -15.26 -1.89
C ALA A 90 -21.93 -16.00 -1.45
N ASN A 91 -23.09 -15.39 -1.72
CA ASN A 91 -24.36 -16.01 -1.40
C ASN A 91 -24.53 -17.34 -2.15
N LYS A 92 -25.21 -18.31 -1.52
CA LYS A 92 -25.51 -19.62 -2.11
C LYS A 92 -26.36 -19.53 -3.38
N THR A 93 -27.02 -18.40 -3.61
CA THR A 93 -27.81 -18.12 -4.81
C THR A 93 -26.95 -17.91 -6.06
N GLY A 94 -25.65 -17.65 -5.90
CA GLY A 94 -24.73 -17.47 -7.03
C GLY A 94 -25.04 -16.23 -7.86
N THR A 95 -25.52 -15.16 -7.23
CA THR A 95 -25.88 -13.89 -7.90
C THR A 95 -24.90 -12.76 -7.62
N ASP A 96 -24.13 -12.89 -6.54
CA ASP A 96 -23.20 -11.89 -6.02
C ASP A 96 -21.87 -12.53 -5.62
N ILE A 97 -20.89 -11.68 -5.34
CA ILE A 97 -19.56 -12.09 -4.88
C ILE A 97 -19.40 -12.01 -3.35
N GLY A 98 -20.48 -11.72 -2.62
CA GLY A 98 -20.50 -11.70 -1.15
C GLY A 98 -20.10 -10.38 -0.49
N ILE A 99 -19.51 -9.44 -1.24
CA ILE A 99 -19.22 -8.08 -0.75
C ILE A 99 -20.37 -7.12 -1.07
N GLN A 100 -20.51 -6.08 -0.23
CA GLN A 100 -21.52 -5.03 -0.33
C GLN A 100 -20.88 -3.66 -0.55
N TYR A 101 -21.54 -2.83 -1.35
CA TYR A 101 -21.17 -1.42 -1.54
C TYR A 101 -21.32 -0.62 -0.25
N GLY A 102 -20.37 0.29 0.02
CA GLY A 102 -20.31 1.11 1.24
C GLY A 102 -19.66 0.44 2.44
N HIS A 103 -19.41 -0.87 2.39
CA HIS A 103 -18.76 -1.62 3.47
C HIS A 103 -17.24 -1.68 3.28
N CYS A 104 -16.53 -1.98 4.37
CA CYS A 104 -15.07 -2.02 4.40
C CYS A 104 -14.52 -3.41 4.66
N TYR A 105 -13.38 -3.70 4.02
CA TYR A 105 -12.79 -5.03 4.02
C TYR A 105 -11.27 -4.95 4.11
N VAL A 106 -10.70 -5.98 4.71
CA VAL A 106 -9.28 -6.30 4.59
C VAL A 106 -9.12 -7.56 3.75
N LEU A 107 -8.03 -7.61 2.98
CA LEU A 107 -7.72 -8.70 2.07
C LEU A 107 -6.56 -9.51 2.63
N LEU A 108 -6.71 -10.84 2.67
CA LEU A 108 -5.65 -11.77 3.01
C LEU A 108 -5.33 -12.63 1.80
N SER A 109 -4.04 -12.76 1.49
CA SER A 109 -3.57 -13.76 0.54
C SER A 109 -3.97 -15.18 0.99
N LEU A 110 -3.87 -16.15 0.08
CA LEU A 110 -4.14 -17.55 0.37
C LEU A 110 -3.21 -18.16 1.43
N ASN A 111 -2.12 -17.47 1.79
CA ASN A 111 -1.21 -17.81 2.88
C ASN A 111 -1.53 -17.08 4.19
N ASN A 112 -2.70 -16.43 4.29
CA ASN A 112 -3.15 -15.63 5.43
C ASN A 112 -2.34 -14.37 5.74
N ASN A 113 -1.53 -13.90 4.79
CA ASN A 113 -0.83 -12.62 4.92
C ASN A 113 -1.72 -11.49 4.41
N TYR A 114 -1.83 -10.40 5.17
CA TYR A 114 -2.58 -9.22 4.76
C TYR A 114 -1.97 -8.53 3.56
N LEU A 115 -2.84 -7.99 2.71
CA LEU A 115 -2.48 -6.94 1.76
C LEU A 115 -2.18 -5.66 2.55
N GLY A 116 -1.07 -5.01 2.20
CA GLY A 116 -0.60 -3.81 2.85
C GLY A 116 -0.03 -2.81 1.86
N HIS A 117 0.59 -1.75 2.37
CA HIS A 117 1.43 -0.87 1.56
C HIS A 117 2.90 -1.21 1.68
N ASP A 118 3.65 -0.93 0.61
CA ASP A 118 5.10 -0.79 0.60
C ASP A 118 5.43 0.71 0.50
N SER A 119 6.08 1.26 1.52
CA SER A 119 6.42 2.69 1.64
C SER A 119 5.25 3.66 1.38
N ALA A 120 4.01 3.22 1.64
CA ALA A 120 2.77 3.94 1.34
C ALA A 120 2.57 4.28 -0.16
N GLU A 121 3.26 3.63 -1.09
CA GLU A 121 3.14 3.91 -2.52
C GLU A 121 2.46 2.77 -3.30
N LYS A 122 2.74 1.51 -2.94
CA LYS A 122 2.27 0.32 -3.68
C LYS A 122 1.55 -0.68 -2.79
N TYR A 123 0.63 -1.46 -3.38
CA TYR A 123 -0.04 -2.54 -2.65
C TYR A 123 0.74 -3.85 -2.72
N VAL A 124 1.11 -4.39 -1.56
CA VAL A 124 1.98 -5.56 -1.43
C VAL A 124 1.46 -6.50 -0.34
N VAL A 125 1.42 -7.81 -0.64
CA VAL A 125 1.18 -8.85 0.38
C VAL A 125 2.39 -8.91 1.32
N MET A 126 2.17 -8.87 2.63
CA MET A 126 3.22 -8.62 3.63
C MET A 126 3.98 -7.30 3.37
N GLY A 127 3.27 -6.25 2.97
CA GLY A 127 3.81 -4.90 2.99
C GLY A 127 4.17 -4.44 4.41
N GLU A 128 4.95 -3.37 4.51
CA GLU A 128 5.34 -2.72 5.76
C GLU A 128 4.11 -2.30 6.59
N ASN A 129 3.02 -1.97 5.89
CA ASN A 129 1.76 -1.52 6.47
C ASN A 129 0.66 -2.54 6.19
N PRO A 130 0.64 -3.68 6.90
CA PRO A 130 -0.32 -4.76 6.64
C PRO A 130 -1.74 -4.36 7.07
N GLY A 131 -2.73 -4.88 6.36
CA GLY A 131 -4.13 -4.75 6.74
C GLY A 131 -4.74 -3.44 6.29
N VAL A 132 -4.41 -3.01 5.07
CA VAL A 132 -5.08 -1.87 4.44
C VAL A 132 -6.57 -2.16 4.34
N VAL A 133 -7.36 -1.21 4.81
CA VAL A 133 -8.82 -1.29 4.84
C VAL A 133 -9.34 -0.59 3.59
N PHE A 134 -10.13 -1.31 2.80
CA PHE A 134 -10.74 -0.76 1.59
C PHE A 134 -12.24 -0.70 1.73
N ARG A 135 -12.82 0.47 1.41
CA ARG A 135 -14.24 0.59 1.18
C ARG A 135 -14.57 0.19 -0.25
N VAL A 136 -15.57 -0.68 -0.40
CA VAL A 136 -16.10 -1.09 -1.72
C VAL A 136 -17.09 -0.06 -2.20
N CYS A 137 -16.84 0.54 -3.36
CA CYS A 137 -17.63 1.67 -3.87
C CYS A 137 -18.32 1.32 -5.19
N GLY A 138 -19.57 1.78 -5.36
CA GLY A 138 -20.31 1.70 -6.62
C GLY A 138 -20.03 2.89 -7.55
N ASP A 139 -19.37 3.92 -7.03
CA ASP A 139 -18.98 5.14 -7.71
C ASP A 139 -17.69 5.70 -7.07
N THR A 140 -17.03 6.64 -7.74
CA THR A 140 -15.81 7.28 -7.22
C THR A 140 -16.07 8.65 -6.57
N THR A 141 -17.31 9.17 -6.57
CA THR A 141 -17.61 10.53 -6.11
C THR A 141 -17.95 10.60 -4.64
N THR A 142 -18.77 9.66 -4.17
CA THR A 142 -19.26 9.61 -2.78
C THR A 142 -19.03 8.25 -2.14
N CYS A 143 -18.84 7.20 -2.94
CA CYS A 143 -18.79 5.81 -2.46
C CYS A 143 -20.06 5.40 -1.65
N THR A 144 -21.18 6.09 -1.87
CA THR A 144 -22.45 5.81 -1.17
C THR A 144 -23.54 5.31 -2.11
N THR A 145 -23.30 5.31 -3.43
CA THR A 145 -24.26 4.75 -4.37
C THR A 145 -24.50 3.27 -4.06
N SER A 146 -25.78 2.89 -3.99
CA SER A 146 -26.19 1.52 -3.75
C SER A 146 -25.63 0.91 -2.45
N ALA A 147 -25.39 1.73 -1.43
CA ALA A 147 -24.96 1.25 -0.11
C ALA A 147 -25.81 0.06 0.37
N ASP A 148 -25.15 -0.88 1.05
CA ASP A 148 -25.71 -2.13 1.54
C ASP A 148 -26.16 -3.12 0.44
N GLN A 149 -26.08 -2.76 -0.85
CA GLN A 149 -26.35 -3.71 -1.93
C GLN A 149 -25.14 -4.57 -2.21
N TYR A 150 -25.39 -5.87 -2.46
CA TYR A 150 -24.35 -6.80 -2.87
C TYR A 150 -23.82 -6.47 -4.27
N VAL A 151 -22.50 -6.60 -4.43
CA VAL A 151 -21.85 -6.55 -5.74
C VAL A 151 -22.21 -7.81 -6.53
N GLY A 152 -22.84 -7.64 -7.69
CA GLY A 152 -23.17 -8.75 -8.58
C GLY A 152 -21.92 -9.40 -9.20
N ILE A 153 -22.04 -10.64 -9.69
CA ILE A 153 -20.92 -11.39 -10.31
C ILE A 153 -20.34 -10.70 -11.56
N ASN A 154 -21.13 -9.88 -12.25
CA ASN A 154 -20.68 -9.06 -13.39
C ASN A 154 -20.67 -7.56 -13.04
N GLY A 155 -20.75 -7.23 -11.75
CA GLY A 155 -20.73 -5.86 -11.28
C GLY A 155 -19.32 -5.28 -11.37
N THR A 156 -19.25 -4.00 -11.71
CA THR A 156 -18.05 -3.18 -11.58
C THR A 156 -18.09 -2.42 -10.27
N TRP A 157 -16.92 -2.23 -9.67
CA TRP A 157 -16.78 -1.54 -8.38
C TRP A 157 -15.37 -0.95 -8.25
N TRP A 158 -15.16 -0.14 -7.22
CA TRP A 158 -13.88 0.50 -6.92
C TRP A 158 -13.48 0.24 -5.47
N MET A 159 -12.18 0.32 -5.18
CA MET A 159 -11.63 0.23 -3.83
C MET A 159 -11.10 1.59 -3.39
N GLN A 160 -11.79 2.19 -2.42
CA GLN A 160 -11.29 3.38 -1.74
C GLN A 160 -10.42 2.95 -0.56
N ASP A 161 -9.14 3.30 -0.62
CA ASP A 161 -8.19 3.10 0.46
C ASP A 161 -8.52 4.03 1.65
N GLN A 162 -8.87 3.42 2.78
CA GLN A 162 -9.23 4.14 4.01
C GLN A 162 -8.01 4.58 4.85
N PHE A 163 -6.80 4.19 4.47
CA PHE A 163 -5.55 4.71 5.03
C PHE A 163 -5.10 5.98 4.30
N GLY A 164 -5.53 6.16 3.04
CA GLY A 164 -5.31 7.40 2.32
C GLY A 164 -3.95 7.49 1.62
N ASP A 165 -3.75 8.64 0.97
CA ASP A 165 -2.47 9.02 0.35
C ASP A 165 -1.49 9.40 1.45
N PRO A 166 -0.25 8.87 1.46
CA PRO A 166 0.79 9.36 2.38
C PRO A 166 0.90 10.88 2.33
N ASN A 167 0.75 11.50 1.16
CA ASN A 167 0.86 12.95 1.07
C ASN A 167 -0.31 13.71 1.71
N GLY A 168 -1.33 13.04 2.24
CA GLY A 168 -2.28 13.61 3.20
C GLY A 168 -3.54 14.26 2.62
N SER A 169 -4.04 13.71 1.50
CA SER A 169 -5.24 14.20 0.82
C SER A 169 -6.56 13.61 1.36
N GLY A 170 -6.51 12.87 2.47
CA GLY A 170 -7.66 12.09 2.99
C GLY A 170 -7.65 10.67 2.43
N PHE A 171 -8.83 10.02 2.36
CA PHE A 171 -8.95 8.72 1.69
C PHE A 171 -8.48 8.78 0.24
N ALA A 172 -7.91 7.67 -0.22
CA ALA A 172 -7.35 7.55 -1.55
C ALA A 172 -7.99 6.38 -2.29
N TRP A 173 -7.50 6.09 -3.49
CA TRP A 173 -8.03 5.05 -4.35
C TRP A 173 -6.95 4.05 -4.74
N LEU A 174 -7.37 2.82 -4.95
CA LEU A 174 -6.55 1.84 -5.65
C LEU A 174 -6.54 2.18 -7.15
N GLY A 175 -5.33 2.37 -7.69
CA GLY A 175 -5.11 2.82 -9.07
C GLY A 175 -3.81 2.27 -9.68
N GLY A 176 -3.38 2.84 -10.79
CA GLY A 176 -2.13 2.49 -11.48
C GLY A 176 -2.30 1.66 -12.75
N SER A 177 -1.21 1.48 -13.52
CA SER A 177 -1.22 0.83 -14.85
C SER A 177 -0.24 -0.35 -14.98
N GLY A 178 0.36 -0.79 -13.87
CA GLY A 178 1.30 -1.91 -13.78
C GLY A 178 1.28 -2.48 -12.38
N ASP A 179 2.25 -2.12 -11.54
CA ASP A 179 2.08 -2.22 -10.08
C ASP A 179 0.92 -1.30 -9.67
N LEU A 180 0.02 -1.82 -8.84
CA LEU A 180 -1.06 -1.01 -8.31
C LEU A 180 -0.55 -0.13 -7.19
N SER A 181 -0.97 1.12 -7.23
CA SER A 181 -0.52 2.18 -6.34
C SER A 181 -1.68 2.96 -5.75
N ILE A 182 -1.38 3.69 -4.69
CA ILE A 182 -2.31 4.66 -4.13
C ILE A 182 -2.42 5.85 -5.08
N VAL A 183 -3.65 6.28 -5.39
CA VAL A 183 -3.90 7.48 -6.19
C VAL A 183 -4.90 8.39 -5.48
N ASN A 184 -4.65 9.69 -5.51
CA ASN A 184 -5.50 10.70 -4.86
C ASN A 184 -6.53 11.34 -5.82
N SER A 185 -6.80 10.69 -6.95
CA SER A 185 -7.75 11.17 -7.96
C SER A 185 -8.76 10.08 -8.31
N THR A 186 -10.03 10.48 -8.34
CA THR A 186 -11.17 9.65 -8.73
C THR A 186 -11.09 9.21 -10.19
N ASP A 187 -10.42 9.99 -11.05
CA ASP A 187 -10.24 9.69 -12.47
C ASP A 187 -9.18 8.61 -12.70
N LEU A 188 -8.30 8.40 -11.71
CA LEU A 188 -7.25 7.39 -11.74
C LEU A 188 -7.65 6.13 -10.96
N ALA A 189 -8.81 6.13 -10.30
CA ALA A 189 -9.32 5.00 -9.55
C ALA A 189 -9.64 3.84 -10.50
N LEU A 190 -9.09 2.67 -10.19
CA LEU A 190 -9.16 1.50 -11.05
C LEU A 190 -10.50 0.79 -10.90
N ILE A 191 -11.12 0.47 -12.04
CA ILE A 191 -12.32 -0.36 -12.10
C ILE A 191 -11.93 -1.79 -11.75
N MET A 192 -12.73 -2.42 -10.91
CA MET A 192 -12.56 -3.79 -10.48
C MET A 192 -13.67 -4.69 -10.97
N GLY A 193 -13.29 -5.92 -11.31
CA GLY A 193 -14.17 -7.06 -11.45
C GLY A 193 -13.82 -8.12 -10.41
N GLY A 194 -14.73 -9.07 -10.20
CA GLY A 194 -14.43 -10.20 -9.34
C GLY A 194 -15.35 -11.38 -9.58
N SER A 195 -14.93 -12.54 -9.09
CA SER A 195 -15.72 -13.77 -9.12
C SER A 195 -15.56 -14.52 -7.81
N PRO A 196 -16.60 -15.25 -7.37
CA PRO A 196 -16.51 -16.03 -6.16
C PRO A 196 -15.63 -17.26 -6.41
N THR A 197 -14.79 -17.61 -5.43
CA THR A 197 -13.92 -18.78 -5.51
C THR A 197 -13.85 -19.51 -4.17
N PHE A 198 -13.31 -20.73 -4.17
CA PHE A 198 -13.08 -21.51 -2.97
C PHE A 198 -11.65 -22.01 -2.98
N PHE A 199 -10.93 -21.79 -1.88
CA PHE A 199 -9.56 -22.26 -1.71
C PHE A 199 -9.35 -22.82 -0.31
N GLY A 200 -8.83 -24.05 -0.22
CA GLY A 200 -8.56 -24.71 1.06
C GLY A 200 -9.80 -24.94 1.94
N GLY A 201 -11.00 -25.03 1.33
CA GLY A 201 -12.26 -25.16 2.07
C GLY A 201 -12.82 -23.85 2.62
N SER A 202 -12.18 -22.71 2.32
CA SER A 202 -12.65 -21.37 2.68
C SER A 202 -13.08 -20.58 1.45
N CYS A 203 -14.08 -19.70 1.63
CA CYS A 203 -14.53 -18.77 0.59
C CYS A 203 -13.46 -17.73 0.31
N ALA A 204 -13.21 -17.45 -0.95
CA ALA A 204 -12.35 -16.37 -1.40
C ALA A 204 -13.03 -15.61 -2.54
N ILE A 205 -12.45 -14.48 -2.93
CA ILE A 205 -12.86 -13.72 -4.10
C ILE A 205 -11.64 -13.58 -5.01
N CYS A 206 -11.84 -13.92 -6.29
CA CYS A 206 -10.83 -13.71 -7.31
C CYS A 206 -11.05 -12.32 -7.92
N ILE A 207 -10.14 -11.38 -7.65
CA ILE A 207 -10.22 -9.99 -8.13
C ILE A 207 -9.51 -9.84 -9.48
N SER A 208 -10.04 -8.99 -10.37
CA SER A 208 -9.50 -8.72 -11.71
C SER A 208 -9.55 -7.23 -12.05
N PHE A 209 -8.71 -6.79 -12.99
CA PHE A 209 -8.59 -5.38 -13.38
C PHE A 209 -8.81 -5.21 -14.88
N PRO A 210 -10.06 -5.00 -15.35
CA PRO A 210 -10.35 -4.90 -16.78
C PRO A 210 -9.49 -3.84 -17.49
N PRO A 211 -8.88 -4.14 -18.66
CA PRO A 211 -9.01 -5.36 -19.47
C PRO A 211 -8.04 -6.50 -19.11
N GLY A 212 -7.17 -6.34 -18.11
CA GLY A 212 -6.16 -7.31 -17.70
C GLY A 212 -6.56 -8.19 -16.52
N GLY A 213 -5.65 -9.08 -16.12
CA GLY A 213 -5.78 -9.88 -14.90
C GLY A 213 -5.12 -9.22 -13.69
N ALA A 214 -5.50 -9.66 -12.49
CA ALA A 214 -4.77 -9.31 -11.27
C ALA A 214 -3.62 -10.30 -11.06
N HIS A 215 -2.38 -9.83 -11.16
CA HIS A 215 -1.21 -10.63 -10.81
C HIS A 215 -0.01 -9.74 -10.43
N ALA A 216 0.84 -10.27 -9.55
CA ALA A 216 2.11 -9.65 -9.21
C ALA A 216 3.08 -9.74 -10.42
N PRO A 217 3.64 -8.63 -10.91
CA PRO A 217 4.61 -8.69 -12.00
C PRO A 217 5.91 -9.46 -11.65
N CYS A 218 6.25 -9.65 -10.36
CA CYS A 218 7.20 -10.63 -9.84
C CYS A 218 7.10 -10.68 -8.30
N PRO A 219 7.47 -11.79 -7.60
CA PRO A 219 7.67 -11.76 -6.16
C PRO A 219 8.89 -10.90 -5.81
N LEU A 220 8.76 -10.01 -4.82
CA LEU A 220 9.87 -9.15 -4.35
C LEU A 220 10.82 -9.90 -3.41
N SER A 221 10.24 -10.68 -2.50
CA SER A 221 10.90 -11.43 -1.42
C SER A 221 10.07 -12.69 -1.14
N PRO A 222 10.60 -13.69 -0.40
CA PRO A 222 9.82 -14.87 -0.01
C PRO A 222 8.49 -14.49 0.68
N GLY A 223 7.36 -14.83 0.06
CA GLY A 223 6.02 -14.55 0.58
C GLY A 223 5.49 -13.14 0.30
N GLN A 224 6.29 -12.24 -0.30
CA GLN A 224 5.85 -10.91 -0.74
C GLN A 224 5.50 -10.90 -2.22
N SER A 225 4.37 -10.28 -2.56
CA SER A 225 3.91 -10.11 -3.93
C SER A 225 3.14 -8.82 -4.09
N HIS A 226 3.44 -8.05 -5.14
CA HIS A 226 2.66 -6.87 -5.50
C HIS A 226 1.25 -7.25 -5.96
N LEU A 227 0.32 -6.33 -5.81
CA LEU A 227 -0.89 -6.31 -6.61
C LEU A 227 -0.58 -5.58 -7.92
N GLY A 228 -0.90 -6.18 -9.05
CA GLY A 228 -0.59 -5.58 -10.35
C GLY A 228 -1.52 -6.04 -11.46
N ILE A 229 -1.45 -5.32 -12.57
CA ILE A 229 -2.14 -5.66 -13.82
C ILE A 229 -1.13 -6.38 -14.71
N ALA A 230 -1.45 -7.61 -15.10
CA ALA A 230 -0.63 -8.37 -16.03
C ALA A 230 -1.48 -8.89 -17.20
N ALA A 231 -0.88 -8.92 -18.38
CA ALA A 231 -1.46 -9.56 -19.57
C ALA A 231 -1.32 -11.11 -19.56
N ASN A 232 -0.99 -11.69 -18.41
CA ASN A 232 -0.71 -13.13 -18.20
C ASN A 232 -2.03 -13.95 -18.18
N PRO A 233 -2.06 -15.28 -18.42
CA PRO A 233 -3.30 -16.05 -18.55
C PRO A 233 -4.06 -16.23 -17.23
N ASN A 234 -3.50 -15.80 -16.10
CA ASN A 234 -4.21 -15.71 -14.83
C ASN A 234 -5.06 -14.44 -14.85
N SER A 235 -6.36 -14.60 -15.09
CA SER A 235 -7.33 -13.51 -15.19
C SER A 235 -7.61 -12.79 -13.87
N CYS A 236 -7.18 -13.35 -12.73
CA CYS A 236 -7.49 -12.79 -11.42
C CYS A 236 -6.55 -13.31 -10.30
N GLN A 237 -6.58 -12.63 -9.15
CA GLN A 237 -5.84 -12.98 -7.94
C GLN A 237 -6.82 -13.28 -6.81
N ASN A 238 -6.59 -14.40 -6.11
CA ASN A 238 -7.49 -14.84 -5.04
C ASN A 238 -7.08 -14.23 -3.70
N PHE A 239 -8.07 -13.70 -2.98
CA PHE A 239 -7.94 -13.25 -1.61
C PHE A 239 -9.07 -13.80 -0.75
N TYR A 240 -8.77 -14.08 0.50
CA TYR A 240 -9.79 -14.14 1.55
C TYR A 240 -10.18 -12.71 1.92
N TRP A 241 -11.48 -12.49 2.06
CA TRP A 241 -12.04 -11.19 2.40
C TRP A 241 -12.63 -11.24 3.80
N GLN A 242 -12.33 -10.22 4.60
CA GLN A 242 -12.89 -10.07 5.93
C GLN A 242 -13.55 -8.70 6.04
N GLU A 243 -14.85 -8.69 6.37
CA GLU A 243 -15.57 -7.45 6.65
C GLU A 243 -15.11 -6.88 7.99
N VAL A 244 -14.78 -5.58 7.98
CA VAL A 244 -14.32 -4.82 9.14
C VAL A 244 -15.05 -3.47 9.19
N PRO A 245 -15.10 -2.80 10.36
CA PRO A 245 -15.62 -1.44 10.42
C PRO A 245 -14.86 -0.51 9.46
N CYS A 246 -15.60 0.35 8.75
CA CYS A 246 -14.98 1.43 7.99
C CYS A 246 -14.29 2.41 8.91
N ARG A 247 -13.16 2.96 8.45
CA ARG A 247 -12.54 4.09 9.12
C ARG A 247 -13.36 5.34 8.87
N SER A 248 -13.35 6.23 9.84
CA SER A 248 -13.87 7.57 9.70
C SER A 248 -12.71 8.56 9.56
N GLU A 249 -12.82 9.52 8.65
CA GLU A 249 -11.93 10.71 8.61
C GLU A 249 -12.18 11.68 9.79
N LYS A 250 -13.01 11.30 10.77
CA LYS A 250 -13.42 12.15 11.90
C LYS A 250 -12.28 12.48 12.84
#